data_AF-A0A963S7F2-F1
#
_entry.id   AF-A0A963S7F2-F1
#
_cell.length_a   1.000
_cell.length_b   1.000
_cell.length_c   1.000
_cell.angle_alpha   90.00
_cell.angle_beta   90.00
_cell.angle_gamma   90.00
#
_symmetry.space_group_name_H-M   'P 1'
#
loop_
_entity.id
_entity.type
_entity.pdbx_description
1 polymer ?
#
loop_
_entity_poly.entity_id
_entity_poly.type
_entity_poly.pdbx_seq_one_letter_code
_entity_poly.pdbx_strand_id
1 'polypeptide(L)'
;MSEVELIAAARVSKAWPFEEARKLLKRFPEGKPDGTPVLFETGYGPSGLPHIGTFQEVLRTTLVRNAYETLTGGAPTRLVAFSDDMDG
;
A
#
# COMPACT_ATOMS: atom_id res chain seq x y z
N MET A 1 1.93 -21.12 -8.47
CA MET A 1 1.48 -20.98 -7.07
C MET A 1 -0.01 -20.69 -7.11
N SER A 2 -0.80 -21.40 -6.30
CA SER A 2 -2.20 -21.08 -6.07
C SER A 2 -2.35 -19.80 -5.24
N GLU A 3 -3.54 -19.21 -5.25
CA GLU A 3 -3.86 -18.04 -4.43
C GLU A 3 -3.67 -18.32 -2.93
N VAL A 4 -4.04 -19.52 -2.48
CA VAL A 4 -3.85 -19.97 -1.09
C VAL A 4 -2.37 -20.03 -0.72
N GLU A 5 -1.52 -20.54 -1.61
CA GLU A 5 -0.06 -20.57 -1.40
C GLU A 5 0.53 -19.16 -1.35
N LEU A 6 0.04 -18.24 -2.18
CA LEU A 6 0.49 -16.85 -2.20
C LEU A 6 0.12 -16.12 -0.89
N ILE A 7 -1.12 -16.28 -0.42
CA ILE A 7 -1.58 -15.72 0.86
C ILE A 7 -0.77 -16.31 2.03
N ALA A 8 -0.55 -17.62 2.03
CA ALA A 8 0.24 -18.28 3.08
C ALA A 8 1.68 -17.75 3.13
N ALA A 9 2.33 -17.59 1.96
CA ALA A 9 3.67 -17.00 1.87
C ALA A 9 3.69 -15.54 2.34
N ALA A 10 2.69 -14.74 1.95
CA ALA A 10 2.56 -13.34 2.36
C ALA A 10 2.41 -13.20 3.90
N ARG A 11 1.67 -14.10 4.54
CA ARG A 11 1.44 -14.07 6.00
C ARG A 11 2.73 -14.21 6.81
N VAL A 12 3.68 -15.01 6.33
CA VAL A 12 4.95 -15.29 7.03
C VAL A 12 6.14 -14.49 6.51
N SER A 13 5.98 -13.75 5.40
CA SER A 13 7.04 -12.95 4.82
C SER A 13 7.54 -11.87 5.78
N LYS A 14 8.87 -11.79 5.93
CA LYS A 14 9.59 -10.76 6.69
C LYS A 14 9.93 -9.52 5.86
N ALA A 15 9.52 -9.46 4.58
CA ALA A 15 9.73 -8.27 3.80
C ALA A 15 8.88 -7.11 4.35
N TRP A 16 9.49 -5.93 4.47
CA TRP A 16 8.89 -4.74 5.07
C TRP A 16 7.45 -4.42 4.59
N PRO A 17 7.11 -4.53 3.29
CA PRO A 17 5.73 -4.25 2.85
C PRO A 17 4.68 -5.14 3.52
N PHE A 18 5.00 -6.42 3.77
CA PHE A 18 4.10 -7.35 4.45
C PHE A 18 4.03 -7.08 5.96
N GLU A 19 5.09 -6.55 6.57
CA GLU A 19 5.04 -6.10 7.96
C GLU A 19 4.07 -4.92 8.14
N GLU A 20 4.16 -3.90 7.29
CA GLU A 20 3.24 -2.76 7.32
C GLU A 20 1.81 -3.18 6.95
N ALA A 21 1.64 -4.01 5.92
CA ALA A 21 0.33 -4.49 5.50
C ALA A 21 -0.36 -5.34 6.59
N ARG A 22 0.39 -6.12 7.39
CA ARG A 22 -0.18 -6.84 8.54
C ARG A 22 -0.71 -5.91 9.63
N LYS A 23 -0.11 -4.73 9.83
CA LYS A 23 -0.66 -3.73 10.77
C LYS A 23 -2.02 -3.21 10.30
N LEU A 24 -2.19 -3.01 8.98
CA LEU A 24 -3.48 -2.65 8.38
C LEU A 24 -4.51 -3.77 8.51
N LEU A 25 -4.12 -5.02 8.20
CA LEU A 25 -4.99 -6.19 8.38
C LEU A 25 -5.42 -6.36 9.84
N LYS A 26 -4.51 -6.14 10.80
CA LYS A 26 -4.85 -6.18 12.23
C LYS A 26 -5.86 -5.11 12.62
N ARG A 27 -5.80 -3.92 12.00
CA ARG A 27 -6.74 -2.82 12.24
C ARG A 27 -8.11 -3.06 11.60
N PHE A 28 -8.12 -3.68 10.42
CA PHE A 28 -9.31 -3.96 9.61
C PHE A 28 -9.35 -5.44 9.21
N PRO A 29 -9.62 -6.36 10.15
CA PRO A 29 -9.53 -7.81 9.90
C PRO A 29 -10.55 -8.29 8.87
N GLU A 30 -11.70 -7.63 8.78
CA GLU A 30 -12.77 -7.91 7.82
C GLU A 30 -12.87 -6.83 6.74
N GLY A 31 -11.84 -5.98 6.61
CA GLY A 31 -11.89 -4.77 5.80
C GLY A 31 -12.52 -3.58 6.53
N LYS A 32 -12.72 -2.47 5.80
CA LYS A 32 -13.41 -1.29 6.34
C LYS A 32 -14.93 -1.49 6.30
N PRO A 33 -15.68 -0.76 7.14
CA PRO A 33 -17.14 -0.76 7.11
C PRO A 33 -17.70 -0.47 5.71
N ASP A 34 -18.85 -1.09 5.42
CA ASP A 34 -19.63 -0.90 4.20
C ASP A 34 -18.86 -1.23 2.90
N GLY A 35 -17.82 -2.06 2.99
CA GLY A 35 -16.97 -2.42 1.84
C GLY A 35 -16.14 -1.26 1.30
N THR A 36 -16.01 -0.18 2.08
CA THR A 36 -15.24 1.01 1.67
C THR A 36 -13.79 0.62 1.39
N PRO A 37 -13.17 1.09 0.28
CA PRO A 37 -11.77 0.79 0.02
C PRO A 37 -10.83 1.33 1.10
N VAL A 38 -9.80 0.56 1.44
CA VAL A 38 -8.67 1.09 2.23
C VAL A 38 -7.94 2.13 1.37
N LEU A 39 -7.82 3.34 1.91
CA LEU A 39 -7.18 4.45 1.21
C LEU A 39 -5.67 4.42 1.50
N PHE A 40 -4.89 4.43 0.43
CA PHE A 40 -3.44 4.58 0.43
C PHE A 40 -3.12 5.92 -0.24
N GLU A 41 -2.20 6.66 0.36
CA GLU A 41 -1.85 8.00 -0.11
C GLU A 41 -0.35 8.12 -0.29
N THR A 42 0.04 8.86 -1.31
CA THR A 42 1.43 9.22 -1.55
C THR A 42 1.48 10.62 -2.16
N GLY A 43 2.48 11.39 -1.76
CA GLY A 43 2.67 12.77 -2.18
C GLY A 43 4.11 12.99 -2.59
N TYR A 44 4.33 13.96 -3.48
CA TYR A 44 5.65 14.48 -3.79
C TYR A 44 5.57 15.99 -4.04
N GLY A 45 6.61 16.73 -3.65
CA GLY A 45 6.75 18.14 -3.99
C GLY A 45 7.14 18.33 -5.45
N PRO A 46 6.48 19.20 -6.24
CA PRO A 46 6.81 19.49 -7.64
C PRO A 46 7.97 20.48 -7.81
N SER A 47 8.76 20.75 -6.77
CA SER A 47 9.79 21.80 -6.76
C SER A 47 11.02 21.51 -7.63
N GLY A 48 11.08 20.36 -8.32
CA GLY A 48 12.16 20.02 -9.24
C GLY A 48 11.90 18.73 -10.02
N LEU A 49 12.83 18.37 -10.91
CA LEU A 49 12.76 17.10 -11.63
C LEU A 49 12.82 15.92 -10.63
N PRO A 50 11.91 14.93 -10.73
CA PRO A 50 11.94 13.77 -9.85
C PRO A 50 13.27 13.04 -9.94
N HIS A 51 13.87 12.79 -8.78
CA HIS A 51 15.04 11.92 -8.67
C HIS A 51 14.63 10.54 -8.15
N ILE A 52 15.59 9.61 -8.13
CA ILE A 52 15.34 8.23 -7.68
C ILE A 52 14.70 8.15 -6.27
N GLY A 53 14.95 9.14 -5.41
CA GLY A 53 14.34 9.26 -4.09
C GLY A 53 12.84 9.53 -4.16
N THR A 54 12.42 10.52 -4.96
CA THR A 54 11.00 10.81 -5.24
C THR A 54 10.26 9.58 -5.77
N PHE A 55 10.89 8.83 -6.68
CA PHE A 55 10.32 7.57 -7.18
C PHE A 55 10.18 6.52 -6.08
N GLN A 56 11.17 6.39 -5.18
CA GLN A 56 11.11 5.46 -4.06
C GLN A 56 10.04 5.83 -3.03
N GLU A 57 9.81 7.12 -2.78
CA GLU A 57 8.74 7.60 -1.91
C GLU A 57 7.36 7.19 -2.43
N VAL A 58 7.11 7.41 -3.72
CA VAL A 58 5.87 6.98 -4.39
C VAL A 58 5.73 5.46 -4.45
N LEU A 59 6.84 4.75 -4.70
CA LEU A 59 6.86 3.30 -4.81
C LEU A 59 6.51 2.61 -3.48
N ARG A 60 6.99 3.11 -2.34
CA ARG A 60 6.77 2.48 -1.02
C ARG A 60 5.29 2.30 -0.71
N THR A 61 4.45 3.29 -0.97
CA THR A 61 3.00 3.18 -0.79
C THR A 61 2.40 2.07 -1.66
N THR A 62 2.84 1.97 -2.92
CA THR A 62 2.40 0.91 -3.83
C THR A 62 2.82 -0.48 -3.35
N LEU A 63 4.04 -0.62 -2.81
CA LEU A 63 4.51 -1.90 -2.26
C LEU A 63 3.63 -2.37 -1.09
N VAL A 64 3.32 -1.48 -0.15
CA VAL A 64 2.46 -1.82 1.01
C VAL A 64 1.03 -2.13 0.56
N ARG A 65 0.50 -1.37 -0.41
CA ARG A 65 -0.83 -1.62 -1.00
C ARG A 65 -0.93 -3.02 -1.62
N ASN A 66 0.02 -3.39 -2.47
CA ASN A 66 0.04 -4.71 -3.11
C ASN A 66 0.20 -5.84 -2.08
N ALA A 67 1.03 -5.63 -1.05
CA ALA A 67 1.17 -6.58 0.05
C ALA A 67 -0.14 -6.75 0.84
N TYR A 68 -0.90 -5.67 1.06
CA TYR A 68 -2.20 -5.72 1.71
C TYR A 68 -3.25 -6.46 0.86
N GLU A 69 -3.34 -6.17 -0.43
CA GLU A 69 -4.21 -6.89 -1.37
C GLU A 69 -3.87 -8.39 -1.39
N THR A 70 -2.58 -8.72 -1.40
CA THR A 70 -2.13 -10.12 -1.35
C THR A 70 -2.53 -10.81 -0.04
N LEU A 71 -2.35 -10.16 1.11
CA LEU A 71 -2.69 -10.73 2.43
C LEU A 71 -4.20 -10.97 2.61
N THR A 72 -5.02 -10.16 1.95
CA THR A 72 -6.47 -10.15 2.10
C THR A 72 -7.21 -10.95 1.04
N GLY A 73 -6.52 -11.47 0.03
CA GLY A 73 -7.18 -12.11 -1.12
C GLY A 73 -7.92 -11.09 -2.00
N GLY A 74 -7.39 -9.88 -2.12
CA GLY A 74 -7.92 -8.85 -3.00
C GLY A 74 -8.94 -7.91 -2.37
N ALA A 75 -8.79 -7.54 -1.09
CA ALA A 75 -9.65 -6.53 -0.48
C ALA A 75 -9.61 -5.21 -1.28
N PRO A 76 -10.74 -4.46 -1.32
CA PRO A 76 -10.80 -3.22 -2.09
C PRO A 76 -9.84 -2.17 -1.52
N THR A 77 -9.07 -1.55 -2.41
CA THR A 77 -8.15 -0.46 -2.08
C THR A 77 -8.31 0.71 -3.06
N ARG A 78 -7.88 1.90 -2.62
CA ARG A 78 -7.78 3.08 -3.47
C ARG A 78 -6.43 3.74 -3.22
N LEU A 79 -5.73 4.12 -4.29
CA LEU A 79 -4.51 4.92 -4.22
C LEU A 79 -4.82 6.36 -4.65
N VAL A 80 -4.46 7.33 -3.82
CA VAL A 80 -4.43 8.74 -4.18
C VAL A 80 -2.96 9.16 -4.22
N ALA A 81 -2.50 9.56 -5.39
CA ALA A 81 -1.19 10.16 -5.59
C ALA A 81 -1.38 11.63 -5.90
N PHE A 82 -0.72 12.51 -5.16
CA PHE A 82 -0.86 13.96 -5.34
C PHE A 82 0.51 14.63 -5.46
N SER A 83 0.52 15.78 -6.13
CA SER A 83 1.65 16.70 -6.13
C SER A 83 1.31 17.82 -5.17
N ASP A 84 2.19 18.11 -4.23
CA ASP A 84 1.99 19.17 -3.24
C ASP A 84 2.49 20.50 -3.80
N ASP A 85 1.66 21.16 -4.61
CA ASP A 85 2.01 22.35 -5.41
C ASP A 85 1.64 23.68 -4.75
N MET A 86 1.16 23.64 -3.50
CA MET A 86 0.61 24.79 -2.79
C MET A 86 1.63 25.56 -1.92
N ASP A 87 2.87 25.10 -1.83
CA ASP A 87 3.95 25.75 -1.05
C ASP A 87 4.69 26.87 -1.82
N GLY A 88 4.07 27.41 -2.88
CA GLY A 88 4.61 28.48 -3.75
C GLY A 88 4.27 29.90 -3.31
#